data_AF-A0A518ATT1-F1
#
_entry.id   AF-A0A518ATT1-F1
#
_cell.length_a   1.000
_cell.length_b   1.000
_cell.length_c   1.000
_cell.angle_alpha   90.00
_cell.angle_beta   90.00
_cell.angle_gamma   90.00
#
_symmetry.space_group_name_H-M   'P 1'
#
loop_
_entity.id
_entity.type
_entity.pdbx_description
1 polymer ?
#
loop_
_entity_poly.entity_id
_entity_poly.type
_entity_poly.pdbx_seq_one_letter_code
_entity_poly.pdbx_strand_id
1 'polypeptide(L)'
;MPEEGLLPSRNGPFPFLYMDGIVNRWFSYSRTVDYLMKLQSADELTLKKCLPCEGGVDPCTLGEAEAQLGELSGWYLTHDGQRIRKDWCVKSFMAGMQFFNRCAELAEEDGHHPDLHLEGYRNLSVELWTHAIGGLSENDFILAAKIDQIPIKLDK
;
A
#
# COMPACT_ATOMS: atom_id res chain seq x y z
N MET A 1 -40.66 -38.82 55.63
CA MET A 1 -39.82 -38.36 56.76
C MET A 1 -38.37 -38.40 56.33
N PRO A 2 -37.58 -37.41 56.76
CA PRO A 2 -36.41 -36.87 56.06
C PRO A 2 -35.10 -37.05 56.87
N GLU A 3 -33.98 -36.53 56.38
CA GLU A 3 -33.04 -35.61 57.07
C GLU A 3 -32.34 -34.80 55.94
N GLU A 4 -32.50 -33.48 55.81
CA GLU A 4 -31.87 -32.36 56.58
C GLU A 4 -30.33 -32.44 56.58
N GLY A 5 -29.52 -31.41 56.34
CA GLY A 5 -29.60 -29.95 56.15
C GLY A 5 -28.25 -29.51 55.54
N LEU A 6 -27.81 -28.26 55.44
CA LEU A 6 -28.26 -26.96 55.89
C LEU A 6 -27.39 -25.95 55.09
N LEU A 7 -28.00 -24.90 54.52
CA LEU A 7 -27.28 -23.68 54.14
C LEU A 7 -26.96 -22.86 55.40
N PRO A 8 -25.97 -21.94 55.33
CA PRO A 8 -26.18 -20.66 55.96
C PRO A 8 -26.01 -19.50 54.98
N SER A 9 -27.03 -18.64 54.97
CA SER A 9 -26.95 -17.24 54.59
C SER A 9 -26.61 -16.39 55.82
N ARG A 10 -25.95 -15.24 55.62
CA ARG A 10 -26.36 -13.90 56.12
C ARG A 10 -25.26 -12.83 55.97
N ASN A 11 -25.66 -11.76 55.28
CA ASN A 11 -25.62 -10.34 55.68
C ASN A 11 -24.30 -9.54 55.77
N GLY A 12 -24.16 -8.62 54.80
CA GLY A 12 -23.90 -7.18 55.02
C GLY A 12 -22.59 -6.63 54.41
N PRO A 13 -22.44 -5.31 54.20
CA PRO A 13 -23.38 -4.29 53.69
C PRO A 13 -22.94 -3.74 52.30
N PHE A 14 -23.84 -3.08 51.59
CA PHE A 14 -23.52 -2.24 50.42
C PHE A 14 -22.59 -1.08 50.83
N PRO A 15 -21.72 -0.64 49.91
CA PRO A 15 -21.69 0.78 49.60
C PRO A 15 -21.93 1.02 48.11
N PHE A 16 -22.98 1.80 47.89
CA PHE A 16 -23.30 2.56 46.70
C PHE A 16 -22.26 3.68 46.55
N LEU A 17 -21.45 3.69 45.48
CA LEU A 17 -20.76 4.89 45.01
C LEU A 17 -20.63 4.91 43.48
N TYR A 18 -21.41 5.85 42.93
CA TYR A 18 -21.14 6.72 41.78
C TYR A 18 -20.77 6.11 40.42
N MET A 19 -21.69 6.33 39.47
CA MET A 19 -21.36 6.50 38.06
C MET A 19 -20.39 7.66 37.92
N ASP A 20 -19.33 7.46 37.16
CA ASP A 20 -18.79 8.44 36.20
C ASP A 20 -17.77 7.73 35.30
N GLY A 21 -17.81 8.00 34.01
CA GLY A 21 -16.64 7.80 33.14
C GLY A 21 -16.78 6.70 32.09
N ILE A 22 -17.16 7.15 30.90
CA ILE A 22 -16.88 6.56 29.59
C ILE A 22 -15.48 5.93 29.57
N VAL A 23 -15.40 4.62 29.31
CA VAL A 23 -14.19 4.00 28.77
C VAL A 23 -14.55 3.22 27.51
N ASN A 24 -14.18 3.83 26.38
CA ASN A 24 -14.27 3.23 25.07
C ASN A 24 -13.56 1.88 25.08
N ARG A 25 -14.31 0.84 24.70
CA ARG A 25 -13.82 -0.51 24.50
C ARG A 25 -12.93 -0.50 23.25
N TRP A 26 -11.63 -0.32 23.48
CA TRP A 26 -10.61 -0.56 22.48
C TRP A 26 -10.59 -2.06 22.16
N PHE A 27 -11.01 -2.41 20.94
CA PHE A 27 -10.75 -3.72 20.37
C PHE A 27 -9.22 -3.89 20.29
N SER A 28 -8.67 -4.75 21.14
CA SER A 28 -7.31 -5.25 20.98
C SER A 28 -7.30 -6.16 19.76
N TYR A 29 -6.79 -5.65 18.64
CA TYR A 29 -6.47 -6.51 17.52
C TYR A 29 -5.11 -7.17 17.76
N SER A 30 -5.09 -8.47 17.52
CA SER A 30 -4.05 -9.40 17.92
C SER A 30 -2.72 -9.14 17.20
N ARG A 31 -1.62 -9.35 17.94
CA ARG A 31 -0.25 -9.42 17.44
C ARG A 31 -0.05 -10.69 16.61
N THR A 32 -0.34 -10.61 15.33
CA THR A 32 0.28 -11.44 14.29
C THR A 32 0.98 -10.49 13.33
N VAL A 33 2.08 -9.90 13.78
CA VAL A 33 3.00 -9.13 12.95
C VAL A 33 4.19 -10.03 12.66
N ASP A 34 4.49 -10.24 11.39
CA ASP A 34 5.80 -10.02 10.81
C ASP A 34 5.64 -10.22 9.29
N TYR A 35 5.88 -9.13 8.55
CA TYR A 35 5.65 -8.98 7.10
C TYR A 35 4.22 -8.66 6.63
N LEU A 36 3.58 -7.67 7.27
CA LEU A 36 2.59 -6.84 6.56
C LEU A 36 3.39 -5.68 5.97
N MET A 37 3.32 -5.48 4.65
CA MET A 37 3.83 -4.24 4.06
C MET A 37 3.11 -3.08 4.77
N LYS A 38 3.87 -2.23 5.47
CA LYS A 38 3.30 -1.12 6.22
C LYS A 38 2.69 -0.16 5.20
N LEU A 39 1.41 0.19 5.35
CA LEU A 39 0.79 1.21 4.51
C LEU A 39 1.57 2.52 4.62
N GLN A 40 1.96 3.08 3.48
CA GLN A 40 2.80 4.28 3.38
C GLN A 40 2.14 5.34 2.52
N SER A 41 2.26 6.60 2.91
CA SER A 41 1.79 7.70 2.06
C SER A 41 2.69 7.90 0.84
N ALA A 42 2.19 8.58 -0.20
CA ALA A 42 2.98 8.95 -1.37
C ALA A 42 4.24 9.77 -1.00
N ASP A 43 4.15 10.64 0.01
CA ASP A 43 5.28 11.45 0.48
C ASP A 43 6.35 10.58 1.17
N GLU A 44 5.94 9.60 1.98
CA GLU A 44 6.86 8.65 2.63
C GLU A 44 7.57 7.77 1.59
N LEU A 45 6.84 7.29 0.58
CA LEU A 45 7.39 6.49 -0.52
C LEU A 45 8.42 7.28 -1.34
N THR A 46 8.14 8.56 -1.63
CA THR A 46 9.03 9.43 -2.41
C THR A 46 10.40 9.61 -1.75
N LEU A 47 10.46 9.56 -0.42
CA LEU A 47 11.70 9.71 0.36
C LEU A 47 12.53 8.42 0.48
N LYS A 48 11.99 7.27 0.09
CA LYS A 48 12.70 5.99 0.17
C LYS A 48 13.58 5.74 -1.05
N LYS A 49 14.55 4.84 -0.91
CA LYS A 49 15.35 4.33 -2.02
C LYS A 49 14.98 2.87 -2.25
N CYS A 50 14.86 2.49 -3.52
CA CYS A 50 14.65 1.08 -3.86
C CYS A 50 15.83 0.25 -3.36
N LEU A 51 15.53 -0.95 -2.85
CA LEU A 51 16.54 -1.92 -2.45
C LEU A 51 16.79 -2.91 -3.59
N PRO A 52 18.02 -3.42 -3.80
CA PRO A 52 18.25 -4.44 -4.81
C PRO A 52 17.33 -5.64 -4.61
N CYS A 53 16.55 -5.98 -5.65
CA CYS A 53 15.66 -7.14 -5.65
C CYS A 53 16.47 -8.42 -5.90
N GLU A 54 17.21 -8.90 -4.91
CA GLU A 54 17.70 -10.28 -4.91
C GLU A 54 16.52 -11.17 -4.50
N GLY A 55 16.05 -12.03 -5.41
CA GLY A 55 14.87 -12.87 -5.19
C GLY A 55 14.92 -13.64 -3.86
N GLY A 56 13.75 -14.02 -3.33
CA GLY A 56 13.63 -14.67 -2.02
C GLY A 56 12.81 -13.89 -0.99
N VAL A 57 12.18 -12.79 -1.40
CA VAL A 57 11.06 -12.17 -0.68
C VAL A 57 9.76 -12.53 -1.38
N ASP A 58 8.70 -12.73 -0.61
CA ASP A 58 7.37 -12.99 -1.15
C ASP A 58 6.80 -11.68 -1.74
N PRO A 59 6.10 -11.75 -2.88
CA PRO A 59 5.40 -10.59 -3.43
C PRO A 59 4.28 -10.15 -2.49
N CYS A 60 3.91 -8.87 -2.56
CA CYS A 60 2.75 -8.34 -1.86
C CYS A 60 1.50 -9.16 -2.18
N THR A 61 0.69 -9.41 -1.15
CA THR A 61 -0.63 -9.97 -1.36
C THR A 61 -1.55 -8.96 -2.06
N LEU A 62 -2.61 -9.45 -2.70
CA LEU A 62 -3.59 -8.59 -3.38
C LEU A 62 -4.14 -7.50 -2.43
N GLY A 63 -4.51 -7.87 -1.20
CA GLY A 63 -5.05 -6.92 -0.23
C GLY A 63 -4.04 -5.85 0.22
N GLU A 64 -2.76 -6.18 0.32
CA GLU A 64 -1.70 -5.20 0.60
C GLU A 64 -1.50 -4.25 -0.57
N ALA A 65 -1.48 -4.79 -1.79
CA ALA A 65 -1.32 -3.98 -3.00
C ALA A 65 -2.52 -3.03 -3.21
N GLU A 66 -3.75 -3.50 -2.99
CA GLU A 66 -4.96 -2.67 -3.03
C GLU A 66 -4.92 -1.56 -1.97
N ALA A 67 -4.54 -1.90 -0.74
CA ALA A 67 -4.42 -0.91 0.34
C ALA A 67 -3.37 0.16 -0.02
N GLN A 68 -2.20 -0.26 -0.49
CA GLN A 68 -1.11 0.65 -0.85
C GLN A 68 -1.43 1.52 -2.06
N LEU A 69 -2.17 1.01 -3.05
CA LEU A 69 -2.66 1.80 -4.18
C LEU A 69 -3.67 2.89 -3.77
N GLY A 70 -4.36 2.74 -2.65
CA GLY A 70 -5.21 3.79 -2.09
C GLY A 70 -4.47 5.11 -1.86
N GLU A 71 -3.15 5.06 -1.67
CA GLU A 71 -2.27 6.22 -1.45
C GLU A 71 -1.66 6.76 -2.76
N LEU A 72 -1.83 6.07 -3.88
CA LEU A 72 -1.22 6.39 -5.18
C LEU A 72 -2.28 6.69 -6.24
N SER A 73 -2.71 7.95 -6.31
CA SER A 73 -3.81 8.37 -7.17
C SER A 73 -3.55 8.10 -8.66
N GLY A 74 -4.51 7.43 -9.32
CA GLY A 74 -4.49 7.14 -10.75
C GLY A 74 -3.73 5.87 -11.14
N TRP A 75 -3.07 5.20 -10.20
CA TRP A 75 -2.51 3.86 -10.41
C TRP A 75 -3.57 2.79 -10.19
N TYR A 76 -3.48 1.69 -10.93
CA TYR A 76 -4.42 0.57 -10.84
C TYR A 76 -3.70 -0.77 -11.03
N LEU A 77 -4.29 -1.85 -10.51
CA LEU A 77 -3.76 -3.21 -10.63
C LEU A 77 -4.01 -3.78 -12.03
N THR A 78 -3.03 -4.52 -12.54
CA THR A 78 -3.15 -5.37 -13.74
C THR A 78 -2.63 -6.77 -13.46
N HIS A 79 -2.81 -7.69 -14.42
CA HIS A 79 -2.30 -9.07 -14.33
C HIS A 79 -2.69 -9.76 -13.01
N ASP A 80 -3.97 -9.74 -12.68
CA ASP A 80 -4.51 -10.36 -11.45
C ASP A 80 -3.85 -9.87 -10.15
N GLY A 81 -3.43 -8.60 -10.11
CA GLY A 81 -2.83 -7.97 -8.93
C GLY A 81 -1.31 -8.05 -8.86
N GLN A 82 -0.65 -8.57 -9.89
CA GLN A 82 0.81 -8.75 -9.92
C GLN A 82 1.58 -7.52 -10.36
N ARG A 83 0.89 -6.52 -10.93
CA ARG A 83 1.52 -5.31 -11.47
C ARG A 83 0.65 -4.09 -11.19
N ILE A 84 1.27 -2.92 -11.19
CA ILE A 84 0.57 -1.63 -11.15
C ILE A 84 0.82 -0.88 -12.45
N ARG A 85 -0.20 -0.16 -12.91
CA ARG A 85 -0.14 0.62 -14.14
C ARG A 85 -0.78 1.98 -13.95
N LYS A 86 -0.27 2.97 -14.67
CA LYS A 86 -0.91 4.28 -14.84
C LYS A 86 -0.81 4.72 -16.28
N ASP A 87 -1.88 5.31 -16.78
CA ASP A 87 -2.00 5.75 -18.17
C ASP A 87 -2.17 7.27 -18.25
N TRP A 88 -1.65 7.85 -19.33
CA TRP A 88 -1.79 9.27 -19.64
C TRP A 88 -2.04 9.48 -21.14
N CYS A 89 -2.85 10.48 -21.48
CA CYS A 89 -2.92 11.03 -22.83
C CYS A 89 -2.15 12.35 -22.89
N VAL A 90 -1.01 12.36 -23.59
CA VAL A 90 -0.13 13.53 -23.66
C VAL A 90 -0.43 14.44 -24.85
N LYS A 91 -0.02 15.70 -24.74
CA LYS A 91 -0.25 16.72 -25.76
C LYS A 91 0.40 16.38 -27.11
N SER A 92 1.56 15.71 -27.10
CA SER A 92 2.28 15.32 -28.31
C SER A 92 3.27 14.18 -28.02
N PHE A 93 3.74 13.51 -29.08
CA PHE A 93 4.78 12.48 -28.95
C PHE A 93 6.05 12.99 -28.26
N MET A 94 6.49 14.20 -28.58
CA MET A 94 7.66 14.80 -27.93
C MET A 94 7.44 15.06 -26.43
N ALA A 95 6.20 15.39 -26.02
CA ALA A 95 5.88 15.49 -24.60
C ALA A 95 6.00 14.11 -23.91
N GLY A 96 5.59 13.04 -24.58
CA GLY A 96 5.75 11.69 -24.04
C GLY A 96 7.19 11.22 -23.95
N MET A 97 8.00 11.46 -24.98
CA MET A 97 9.42 11.15 -24.93
C MET A 97 10.16 11.92 -23.83
N GLN A 98 9.80 13.20 -23.60
CA GLN A 98 10.37 13.98 -22.49
C GLN A 98 10.02 13.41 -21.11
N PHE A 99 8.79 12.92 -20.94
CA PHE A 99 8.36 12.26 -19.72
C PHE A 99 9.10 10.92 -19.51
N PHE A 100 9.19 10.09 -20.55
CA PHE A 100 9.89 8.80 -20.50
C PHE A 100 11.38 8.93 -20.24
N ASN A 101 12.07 9.92 -20.82
CA ASN A 101 13.48 10.14 -20.51
C ASN A 101 13.70 10.41 -19.01
N ARG A 102 12.82 11.21 -18.38
CA ARG A 102 12.90 11.45 -16.93
C ARG A 102 12.57 10.21 -16.12
N CYS A 103 11.59 9.42 -16.55
CA CYS A 103 11.29 8.14 -15.91
C CYS A 103 12.49 7.19 -16.00
N ALA A 104 13.19 7.16 -17.14
CA ALA A 104 14.38 6.33 -17.34
C ALA A 104 15.56 6.79 -16.46
N GLU A 105 15.81 8.10 -16.37
CA GLU A 105 16.83 8.66 -15.46
C GLU A 105 16.52 8.28 -13.99
N LEU A 106 15.27 8.44 -13.58
CA LEU A 106 14.81 8.08 -12.23
C LEU A 106 14.94 6.57 -11.96
N ALA A 107 14.52 5.73 -12.91
CA ALA A 107 14.60 4.28 -12.82
C ALA A 107 16.04 3.79 -12.68
N GLU A 108 16.97 4.37 -13.44
CA GLU A 108 18.39 4.05 -13.35
C GLU A 108 18.99 4.50 -12.01
N GLU A 109 18.60 5.68 -11.51
CA GLU A 109 19.05 6.16 -10.21
C GLU A 109 18.59 5.23 -9.08
N ASP A 110 17.36 4.72 -9.15
CA ASP A 110 16.77 3.82 -8.16
C ASP A 110 17.16 2.36 -8.36
N GLY A 111 17.66 1.96 -9.53
CA GLY A 111 17.97 0.58 -9.85
C GLY A 111 16.73 -0.31 -9.94
N HIS A 112 15.58 0.27 -10.30
CA HIS A 112 14.32 -0.43 -10.51
C HIS A 112 13.69 0.07 -11.81
N HIS A 113 13.43 -0.83 -12.76
CA HIS A 113 13.14 -0.43 -14.15
C HIS A 113 11.67 -0.68 -14.51
N PRO A 114 10.92 0.36 -14.92
CA PRO A 114 9.54 0.22 -15.38
C PRO A 114 9.45 -0.28 -16.82
N ASP A 115 8.30 -0.87 -17.16
CA ASP A 115 7.86 -1.04 -18.54
C ASP A 115 7.19 0.26 -19.02
N LEU A 116 7.74 0.85 -20.09
CA LEU A 116 7.26 2.11 -20.68
C LEU A 116 6.58 1.87 -22.02
N HIS A 117 5.32 2.25 -22.17
CA HIS A 117 4.55 2.04 -23.40
C HIS A 117 4.13 3.37 -24.03
N LEU A 118 4.43 3.54 -25.32
CA LEU A 118 3.95 4.66 -26.12
C LEU A 118 3.18 4.13 -27.33
N GLU A 119 1.87 4.32 -27.29
CA GLU A 119 0.93 3.82 -28.29
C GLU A 119 0.17 4.96 -28.96
N GLY A 120 -0.18 4.79 -30.23
CA GLY A 120 -1.04 5.74 -30.94
C GLY A 120 -0.56 7.20 -30.89
N TYR A 121 0.76 7.41 -30.90
CA TYR A 121 1.45 8.72 -30.86
C TYR A 121 1.37 9.51 -29.54
N ARG A 122 0.31 9.33 -28.71
CA ARG A 122 0.07 10.15 -27.49
C ARG A 122 -0.41 9.39 -26.26
N ASN A 123 -0.65 8.09 -26.36
CA ASN A 123 -1.08 7.29 -25.21
C ASN A 123 0.17 6.73 -24.55
N LEU A 124 0.42 7.16 -23.32
CA LEU A 124 1.50 6.65 -22.50
C LEU A 124 0.94 5.73 -21.43
N SER A 125 1.70 4.70 -21.10
CA SER A 125 1.56 4.03 -19.82
C SER A 125 2.90 3.69 -19.22
N VAL A 126 2.90 3.63 -17.90
CA VAL A 126 3.99 3.08 -17.10
C VAL A 126 3.42 1.89 -16.35
N GLU A 127 4.08 0.75 -16.46
CA GLU A 127 3.74 -0.47 -15.74
C GLU A 127 4.94 -0.89 -14.88
N LEU A 128 4.68 -1.26 -13.63
CA LEU A 128 5.68 -1.57 -12.61
C LEU A 128 5.38 -2.92 -11.98
N TRP A 129 6.43 -3.73 -11.87
CA TRP A 129 6.44 -4.98 -11.14
C TRP A 129 7.87 -5.48 -10.94
N THR A 130 8.04 -6.34 -9.95
CA THR A 130 9.34 -6.91 -9.62
C THR A 130 9.50 -8.30 -10.24
N HIS A 131 10.20 -8.36 -11.37
CA HIS A 131 10.45 -9.60 -12.14
C HIS A 131 11.00 -10.75 -11.29
N ALA A 132 11.93 -10.46 -10.37
CA ALA A 132 12.63 -11.46 -9.57
C ALA A 132 11.71 -12.25 -8.62
N ILE A 133 10.55 -11.69 -8.26
CA ILE A 133 9.59 -12.30 -7.33
C ILE A 133 8.23 -12.58 -7.98
N GLY A 134 8.08 -12.27 -9.27
CA GLY A 134 6.85 -12.55 -10.02
C GLY A 134 5.63 -11.75 -9.56
N GLY A 135 5.82 -10.57 -8.97
CA GLY A 135 4.73 -9.75 -8.45
C GLY A 135 5.20 -8.38 -7.96
N LEU A 136 4.37 -7.74 -7.14
CA LEU A 136 4.66 -6.42 -6.57
C LEU A 136 5.55 -6.52 -5.33
N SER A 137 6.46 -5.56 -5.20
CA SER A 137 7.25 -5.29 -4.00
C SER A 137 7.10 -3.83 -3.59
N GLU A 138 7.64 -3.46 -2.44
CA GLU A 138 7.71 -2.06 -2.01
C GLU A 138 8.35 -1.14 -3.07
N ASN A 139 9.36 -1.63 -3.80
CA ASN A 139 10.06 -0.84 -4.81
C ASN A 139 9.14 -0.37 -5.94
N ASP A 140 8.14 -1.17 -6.30
CA ASP A 140 7.15 -0.80 -7.31
C ASP A 140 6.35 0.43 -6.86
N PHE A 141 5.96 0.48 -5.59
CA PHE A 141 5.23 1.62 -5.03
C PHE A 141 6.13 2.85 -4.79
N ILE A 142 7.40 2.65 -4.41
CA ILE A 142 8.39 3.73 -4.30
C ILE A 142 8.58 4.41 -5.64
N LEU A 143 8.83 3.62 -6.69
CA LEU A 143 9.08 4.17 -8.01
C LEU A 143 7.82 4.83 -8.60
N ALA A 144 6.64 4.25 -8.37
CA ALA A 144 5.37 4.86 -8.73
C ALA A 144 5.18 6.26 -8.10
N ALA A 145 5.43 6.39 -6.79
CA ALA A 145 5.32 7.65 -6.07
C ALA A 145 6.27 8.72 -6.62
N LYS A 146 7.50 8.33 -6.97
CA LYS A 146 8.50 9.23 -7.55
C LYS A 146 8.16 9.62 -8.99
N ILE A 147 7.63 8.71 -9.79
CA ILE A 147 7.17 9.00 -11.16
C ILE A 147 6.03 10.03 -11.14
N ASP A 148 5.15 9.98 -10.13
CA ASP A 148 4.08 10.97 -9.96
C ASP A 148 4.60 12.40 -9.71
N GLN A 149 5.85 12.56 -9.26
CA GLN A 149 6.49 13.87 -9.11
C GLN A 149 7.01 14.44 -10.44
N ILE A 150 7.07 13.63 -11.50
CA ILE A 150 7.60 14.05 -12.80
C ILE A 150 6.53 14.89 -13.54
N PRO A 151 6.84 16.15 -13.91
CA PRO A 151 5.89 16.95 -14.67
C PRO A 151 5.59 16.35 -16.05
N ILE A 152 4.30 16.16 -16.34
CA ILE A 152 3.80 15.65 -17.62
C ILE A 152 2.86 16.66 -18.30
N LYS A 153 2.99 16.80 -19.63
CA LYS A 153 2.15 17.71 -20.43
C LYS A 153 0.99 16.94 -21.05
N LEU A 154 -0.16 16.98 -20.39
CA LEU A 154 -1.38 16.30 -20.82
C LEU A 154 -2.09 17.03 -21.95
N ASP A 155 -2.86 16.28 -22.73
CA ASP A 155 -3.86 16.85 -23.65
C ASP A 155 -4.98 17.50 -22.82
N LYS A 156 -5.38 18.73 -23.17
CA LYS A 156 -6.39 19.49 -22.44
C LYS A 156 -7.79 19.19 -22.94
#